data_AF-A0A7C0ZUC7-F1
#
_entry.id   AF-A0A7C0ZUC7-F1
#
_cell.length_a   1.000
_cell.length_b   1.000
_cell.length_c   1.000
_cell.angle_alpha   90.00
_cell.angle_beta   90.00
_cell.angle_gamma   90.00
#
_symmetry.space_group_name_H-M   'P 1'
#
loop_
_entity.id
_entity.type
_entity.pdbx_description
1 polymer ?
#
loop_
_entity_poly.entity_id
_entity_poly.type
_entity_poly.pdbx_seq_one_letter_code
_entity_poly.pdbx_strand_id
1 'polypeptide(L)' 'VSCNALSLIEEDDKSYVEIDPNLCVGCTVCAQVCKFDAIS' A
#
# COMPACT_ATOMS: atom_id res chain seq x y z
N VAL A 1 -10.33 2.95 -0.17
CA VAL A 1 -9.88 1.69 0.46
C VAL A 1 -9.32 2.03 1.82
N SER A 2 -9.91 1.48 2.87
CA SER A 2 -9.56 1.79 4.26
C SER A 2 -8.48 0.82 4.76
N CYS A 3 -7.39 0.66 4.03
CA CYS A 3 -6.29 -0.18 4.51
C CYS A 3 -5.44 0.66 5.47
N ASN A 4 -5.56 0.40 6.76
CA ASN A 4 -4.81 1.10 7.81
C ASN A 4 -3.30 0.82 7.75
N ALA A 5 -2.89 -0.21 7.01
CA ALA A 5 -1.48 -0.55 6.80
C ALA A 5 -0.85 0.18 5.60
N LEU A 6 -1.60 0.97 4.81
CA LEU A 6 -1.03 1.74 3.70
C LEU A 6 -0.62 3.14 4.18
N SER A 7 0.66 3.46 4.01
CA SER A 7 1.24 4.78 4.32
C SER A 7 1.68 5.47 3.04
N LEU A 8 1.19 6.69 2.80
CA LEU A 8 1.65 7.54 1.70
C LEU A 8 2.94 8.25 2.13
N ILE A 9 4.00 8.08 1.35
CA ILE A 9 5.29 8.71 1.58
C ILE A 9 5.58 9.65 0.40
N GLU A 10 5.96 10.88 0.71
CA GLU A 10 6.36 11.91 -0.25
C GLU A 10 7.82 12.26 0.03
N GLU A 11 8.71 11.89 -0.89
CA GLU A 11 10.14 12.24 -0.84
C GLU A 11 10.51 13.04 -2.09
N ASP A 12 10.82 14.32 -1.90
CA ASP A 12 11.15 15.29 -2.95
C ASP A 12 10.15 15.27 -4.12
N ASP A 13 10.50 14.59 -5.21
CA ASP A 13 9.73 14.48 -6.47
C ASP A 13 9.06 13.10 -6.66
N LYS A 14 9.08 12.24 -5.64
CA LYS A 14 8.49 10.89 -5.68
C LYS A 14 7.42 10.73 -4.61
N SER A 15 6.28 10.20 -5.02
CA SER A 15 5.26 9.69 -4.11
C SER A 15 5.13 8.18 -4.30
N TYR A 16 5.19 7.46 -3.19
CA TYR A 16 5.00 6.02 -3.15
C TYR A 16 4.20 5.62 -1.92
N VAL A 17 3.71 4.39 -1.93
CA VAL A 17 2.94 3.84 -0.82
C VAL A 17 3.71 2.64 -0.28
N GLU A 18 3.92 2.61 1.03
CA GLU A 18 4.51 1.49 1.75
C GLU A 18 3.43 0.74 2.54
N ILE A 19 3.59 -0.59 2.65
CA ILE A 19 2.74 -1.45 3.48
C ILE A 19 3.46 -1.71 4.80
N ASP A 20 2.89 -1.27 5.92
CA ASP A 20 3.43 -1.59 7.25
C ASP A 20 3.17 -3.08 7.59
N PRO A 21 4.22 -3.92 7.71
CA PRO A 21 4.05 -5.34 7.99
C PRO A 21 3.49 -5.63 9.40
N ASN A 22 3.59 -4.69 10.35
CA ASN A 22 3.05 -4.87 11.69
C ASN A 22 1.53 -4.66 11.73
N LEU A 23 1.01 -3.84 10.82
CA LEU A 23 -0.43 -3.57 10.68
C LEU A 23 -1.08 -4.45 9.60
N CYS A 24 -0.29 -4.99 8.67
CA CYS A 24 -0.77 -5.83 7.59
C CYS A 24 -1.21 -7.21 8.11
N VAL A 25 -2.49 -7.54 7.88
CA VAL A 25 -3.06 -8.85 8.25
C VAL A 25 -3.16 -9.81 7.06
N GLY A 26 -2.57 -9.48 5.91
CA GLY A 26 -2.58 -10.34 4.73
C GLY A 26 -3.96 -10.48 4.05
N CYS A 27 -4.84 -9.48 4.16
CA CYS A 27 -6.19 -9.54 3.57
C CYS A 27 -6.22 -9.40 2.03
N THR A 28 -5.07 -9.15 1.38
CA THR A 28 -4.92 -9.01 -0.08
C THR A 28 -5.70 -7.89 -0.76
N VAL A 29 -6.44 -7.07 -0.01
CA VAL A 29 -7.27 -5.99 -0.56
C VAL A 29 -6.46 -4.97 -1.37
N CYS A 30 -5.23 -4.69 -0.94
CA CYS A 30 -4.33 -3.76 -1.63
C CYS A 30 -3.97 -4.27 -3.03
N ALA A 31 -3.69 -5.56 -3.20
CA ALA A 31 -3.43 -6.18 -4.50
C ALA A 31 -4.68 -6.15 -5.39
N GLN A 32 -5.86 -6.48 -4.85
CA GLN A 32 -7.11 -6.50 -5.61
C GLN A 32 -7.53 -5.12 -6.15
N VAL A 33 -7.24 -4.05 -5.41
CA VAL A 33 -7.61 -2.68 -5.82
C VAL A 33 -6.52 -1.96 -6.61
N CYS A 34 -5.30 -2.50 -6.64
CA CYS A 34 -4.17 -1.88 -7.31
C CYS A 34 -4.35 -1.99 -8.83
N LYS A 35 -4.72 -0.89 -9.47
CA LYS A 35 -4.92 -0.82 -10.93
C LYS A 35 -3.67 -1.14 -11.75
N PHE A 36 -2.50 -1.02 -11.13
CA PHE A 36 -1.21 -1.20 -11.76
C PHE A 36 -0.58 -2.56 -11.45
N ASP A 37 -1.26 -3.42 -10.68
CA ASP A 37 -0.73 -4.73 -10.27
C ASP A 37 0.67 -4.61 -9.65
N ALA A 38 0.89 -3.54 -8.88
CA ALA A 38 2.19 -3.20 -8.31
C ALA A 38 2.56 -4.03 -7.06
N ILE A 39 1.69 -4.94 -6.64
CA ILE A 39 1.79 -5.70 -5.39
C ILE A 39 1.68 -7.18 -5.76
N SER A 40 2.68 -7.98 -5.39
CA SER A 40 2.76 -9.43 -5.66
C SER A 40 2.94 -10.25 -4.39
#